data_AF-A0A1U9NCK8-F1
#
_entry.id   AF-A0A1U9NCK8-F1
#
_cell.length_a   1.000
_cell.length_b   1.000
_cell.length_c   1.000
_cell.angle_alpha   90.00
_cell.angle_beta   90.00
_cell.angle_gamma   90.00
#
_symmetry.space_group_name_H-M   'P 1'
#
loop_
_entity.id
_entity.type
_entity.pdbx_description
1 polymer ?
#
loop_
_entity_poly.entity_id
_entity_poly.type
_entity_poly.pdbx_seq_one_letter_code
_entity_poly.pdbx_strand_id
1 'polypeptide(L)'
;MKVLLTLYFPRLILLLAISILLSACATVSKSPSPTSQIIKKSVSISEKDLLDYVQAVADLEKGNAKVAAISLGKIAEKNPGYLDVWVNLAIANYTVKNIADAQRSIEHADKLQPASADINNIKGLICVESGQYKNAEKNYLNALKLDAKNPNIHYNMALLYDLYYQNIAKAIPYYESYLLLAGQKDEETEAWVQELKQTLKRE
;
A
#
# COMPACT_ATOMS: atom_id res chain seq x y z
N MET A 1 18.80 -0.13 19.12
CA MET A 1 19.65 -1.28 19.48
C MET A 1 18.82 -2.54 19.26
N LYS A 2 19.44 -3.57 18.67
CA LYS A 2 18.85 -4.79 18.08
C LYS A 2 17.81 -5.54 18.95
N VAL A 3 17.12 -6.48 18.26
CA VAL A 3 16.53 -7.76 18.73
C VAL A 3 15.02 -7.68 18.99
N LEU A 4 14.13 -8.55 18.53
CA LEU A 4 14.01 -9.60 17.48
C LEU A 4 12.58 -10.17 17.70
N LEU A 5 11.98 -10.73 16.65
CA LEU A 5 11.04 -11.87 16.65
C LEU A 5 10.11 -12.10 17.87
N THR A 6 8.81 -12.20 17.61
CA THR A 6 8.04 -13.40 18.02
C THR A 6 6.77 -13.56 17.19
N LEU A 7 6.78 -14.60 16.36
CA LEU A 7 5.60 -15.29 15.84
C LEU A 7 4.71 -15.73 17.02
N TYR A 8 3.39 -15.59 16.92
CA TYR A 8 2.46 -16.18 17.89
C TYR A 8 1.38 -17.02 17.18
N PHE A 9 1.66 -18.32 17.11
CA PHE A 9 0.69 -19.40 16.94
C PHE A 9 0.15 -19.80 18.32
N PRO A 10 -1.14 -20.15 18.47
CA PRO A 10 -1.57 -20.96 19.61
C PRO A 10 -1.87 -22.42 19.18
N ARG A 11 -1.21 -23.39 19.85
CA ARG A 11 -1.62 -24.81 19.95
C ARG A 11 -2.28 -24.99 21.33
N LEU A 12 -3.56 -25.38 21.39
CA LEU A 12 -4.07 -26.76 21.56
C LEU A 12 -4.35 -27.12 23.04
N ILE A 13 -5.63 -27.31 23.42
CA ILE A 13 -6.09 -28.32 24.40
C ILE A 13 -7.44 -28.90 23.93
N LEU A 14 -7.62 -30.21 24.20
CA LEU A 14 -8.42 -31.23 23.55
C LEU A 14 -9.52 -31.80 24.51
N LEU A 15 -10.53 -32.49 23.93
CA LEU A 15 -11.43 -33.56 24.46
C LEU A 15 -12.81 -33.11 25.03
N LEU A 16 -13.97 -33.77 24.83
CA LEU A 16 -14.43 -34.98 24.10
C LEU A 16 -15.98 -35.12 24.18
N ALA A 17 -16.54 -36.09 23.41
CA ALA A 17 -17.86 -36.77 23.46
C ALA A 17 -18.97 -36.25 22.51
N ILE A 18 -19.21 -36.85 21.31
CA ILE A 18 -19.93 -38.12 20.94
C ILE A 18 -21.47 -37.97 21.09
N SER A 19 -22.30 -37.93 20.03
CA SER A 19 -22.84 -39.09 19.25
C SER A 19 -23.79 -38.59 18.12
N ILE A 20 -23.66 -39.01 16.84
CA ILE A 20 -24.46 -40.05 16.11
C ILE A 20 -25.97 -39.68 16.01
N LEU A 21 -26.71 -39.60 14.89
CA LEU A 21 -26.67 -39.96 13.46
C LEU A 21 -27.80 -39.15 12.78
N LEU A 22 -27.70 -38.80 11.49
CA LEU A 22 -28.74 -39.06 10.48
C LEU A 22 -28.26 -38.65 9.08
N SER A 23 -28.46 -39.59 8.16
CA SER A 23 -28.11 -39.57 6.75
C SER A 23 -28.93 -38.56 5.96
N ALA A 24 -28.26 -37.72 5.18
CA ALA A 24 -28.84 -37.11 3.98
C ALA A 24 -27.72 -36.87 2.96
N CYS A 25 -27.47 -37.88 2.10
CA CYS A 25 -26.74 -37.67 0.86
C CYS A 25 -27.62 -36.84 -0.10
N ALA A 26 -27.50 -35.52 -0.02
CA ALA A 26 -27.86 -34.64 -1.12
C ALA A 26 -26.56 -34.24 -1.81
N THR A 27 -26.29 -34.83 -2.97
CA THR A 27 -25.23 -34.40 -3.88
C THR A 27 -25.61 -33.04 -4.46
N VAL A 28 -25.34 -31.98 -3.68
CA VAL A 28 -25.30 -30.61 -4.17
C VAL A 28 -24.11 -30.54 -5.12
N SER A 29 -24.39 -30.36 -6.42
CA SER A 29 -23.36 -30.00 -7.39
C SER A 29 -22.75 -28.68 -6.93
N LYS A 30 -21.55 -28.76 -6.36
CA LYS A 30 -20.73 -27.61 -6.02
C LYS A 30 -20.38 -26.94 -7.35
N SER A 31 -21.20 -25.97 -7.78
CA SER A 31 -20.78 -25.04 -8.82
C SER A 31 -19.43 -24.47 -8.37
N PRO A 32 -18.37 -24.51 -9.21
CA PRO A 32 -17.09 -23.98 -8.80
C PRO A 32 -17.27 -22.53 -8.37
N SER A 33 -16.81 -22.22 -7.16
CA SER A 33 -16.80 -20.86 -6.63
C SER A 33 -16.01 -19.95 -7.58
N PRO A 34 -16.41 -18.68 -7.79
CA PRO A 34 -15.69 -17.74 -8.66
C PRO A 34 -14.24 -17.47 -8.22
N THR A 35 -13.90 -17.89 -7.00
CA THR A 35 -12.58 -17.75 -6.38
C THR A 35 -11.47 -18.49 -7.15
N SER A 36 -11.78 -19.50 -7.96
CA SER A 36 -10.80 -20.20 -8.81
C SER A 36 -10.55 -19.54 -10.17
N GLN A 37 -11.30 -18.49 -10.53
CA GLN A 37 -11.07 -17.71 -11.76
C GLN A 37 -10.24 -16.44 -11.53
N ILE A 38 -9.94 -16.10 -10.27
CA ILE A 38 -8.99 -15.04 -9.88
C ILE A 38 -7.62 -15.66 -9.57
N ILE A 39 -7.22 -16.69 -10.31
CA ILE A 39 -5.79 -16.92 -10.51
C ILE A 39 -5.36 -15.79 -11.43
N LYS A 40 -4.93 -14.67 -10.82
CA LYS A 40 -4.24 -13.56 -11.48
C LYS A 40 -3.32 -14.17 -12.53
N LYS A 41 -3.49 -13.76 -13.78
CA LYS A 41 -2.60 -14.03 -14.91
C LYS A 41 -1.15 -13.90 -14.44
N SER A 42 -0.58 -15.01 -13.98
CA SER A 42 0.71 -15.03 -13.32
C SER A 42 1.73 -14.84 -14.41
N VAL A 43 2.28 -13.63 -14.51
CA VAL A 43 3.54 -13.44 -15.20
C VAL A 43 4.53 -14.35 -14.47
N SER A 44 4.81 -15.50 -15.07
CA SER A 44 5.72 -16.49 -14.51
C SER A 44 7.14 -15.97 -14.70
N ILE A 45 7.62 -15.18 -13.74
CA ILE A 45 9.05 -14.84 -13.66
C ILE A 45 9.84 -16.04 -13.13
N SER A 46 11.15 -16.05 -13.30
CA SER A 46 11.98 -17.16 -12.79
C SER A 46 11.93 -17.23 -11.26
N GLU A 47 12.07 -18.44 -10.69
CA GLU A 47 12.12 -18.64 -9.23
C GLU A 47 13.23 -17.77 -8.60
N LYS A 48 14.37 -17.67 -9.28
CA LYS A 48 15.47 -16.80 -8.87
C LYS A 48 15.06 -15.33 -8.83
N ASP A 49 14.44 -14.81 -9.88
CA ASP A 49 14.02 -13.40 -9.91
C ASP A 49 12.92 -13.11 -8.89
N LEU A 50 12.05 -14.09 -8.59
CA LEU A 50 11.07 -13.98 -7.50
C LEU A 50 11.75 -13.90 -6.13
N LEU A 51 12.77 -14.72 -5.88
CA LEU A 51 13.53 -14.66 -4.63
C LEU A 51 14.27 -13.32 -4.49
N ASP A 52 14.93 -12.86 -5.56
CA ASP A 52 15.60 -11.57 -5.59
C ASP A 52 14.60 -10.41 -5.36
N TYR A 53 13.37 -10.52 -5.90
CA TYR A 53 12.30 -9.54 -5.67
C TYR A 53 11.88 -9.50 -4.20
N VAL A 54 11.61 -10.65 -3.59
CA VAL A 54 11.23 -10.73 -2.17
C VAL A 54 12.33 -10.12 -1.29
N GLN A 55 13.59 -10.42 -1.58
CA GLN A 55 14.71 -9.83 -0.86
C GLN A 55 14.77 -8.30 -1.04
N ALA A 56 14.56 -7.78 -2.26
CA ALA A 56 14.55 -6.35 -2.51
C ALA A 56 13.40 -5.61 -1.80
N VAL A 57 12.24 -6.23 -1.67
CA VAL A 57 11.12 -5.70 -0.87
C VAL A 57 11.48 -5.68 0.62
N ALA A 58 12.06 -6.75 1.14
CA ALA A 58 12.55 -6.78 2.52
C ALA A 58 13.63 -5.71 2.78
N ASP A 59 14.43 -5.37 1.77
CA ASP A 59 15.39 -4.27 1.85
C ASP A 59 14.71 -2.90 1.91
N LEU A 60 13.57 -2.69 1.23
CA LEU A 60 12.77 -1.46 1.39
C LEU A 60 12.26 -1.32 2.82
N GLU A 61 11.71 -2.39 3.40
CA GLU A 61 11.19 -2.40 4.77
C GLU A 61 12.29 -2.10 5.80
N LYS A 62 13.53 -2.51 5.53
CA LYS A 62 14.69 -2.23 6.39
C LYS A 62 15.30 -0.85 6.17
N GLY A 63 14.75 -0.04 5.27
CA GLY A 63 15.27 1.28 4.91
C GLY A 63 16.46 1.26 3.94
N ASN A 64 16.81 0.09 3.40
CA ASN A 64 17.88 -0.08 2.41
C ASN A 64 17.40 0.26 0.99
N ALA A 65 16.66 1.36 0.83
CA ALA A 65 15.96 1.71 -0.41
C ALA A 65 16.89 1.84 -1.62
N LYS A 66 18.13 2.31 -1.42
CA LYS A 66 19.13 2.39 -2.49
C LYS A 66 19.53 1.01 -3.03
N VAL A 67 19.70 0.02 -2.15
CA VAL A 67 20.00 -1.36 -2.54
C VAL A 67 18.80 -1.97 -3.26
N ALA A 68 17.60 -1.76 -2.70
CA ALA A 68 16.37 -2.23 -3.31
C ALA A 68 16.16 -1.67 -4.72
N ALA A 69 16.36 -0.36 -4.94
CA ALA A 69 16.22 0.26 -6.26
C ALA A 69 17.13 -0.40 -7.32
N ILE A 70 18.38 -0.71 -6.97
CA ILE A 70 19.32 -1.38 -7.87
C ILE A 70 18.84 -2.80 -8.20
N SER A 71 18.43 -3.57 -7.19
CA SER A 71 17.97 -4.95 -7.39
C SER A 71 16.67 -5.01 -8.19
N LEU A 72 15.70 -4.15 -7.84
CA LEU A 72 14.42 -4.04 -8.54
C LEU A 72 14.60 -3.60 -10.00
N GLY A 73 15.52 -2.68 -10.30
CA GLY A 73 15.85 -2.29 -11.67
C GLY A 73 16.28 -3.48 -12.53
N LYS A 74 17.19 -4.32 -12.02
CA LYS A 74 17.65 -5.54 -12.73
C LYS A 74 16.52 -6.53 -12.97
N ILE A 75 15.59 -6.67 -12.02
CA ILE A 75 14.44 -7.56 -12.15
C ILE A 75 13.44 -6.99 -13.16
N ALA A 76 13.21 -5.68 -13.14
CA ALA A 76 12.32 -4.97 -14.05
C ALA A 76 12.76 -5.08 -15.51
N GLU A 77 14.08 -4.96 -15.78
CA GLU A 77 14.66 -5.14 -17.12
C GLU A 77 14.37 -6.53 -17.70
N LYS A 78 14.50 -7.58 -16.88
CA LYS A 78 14.24 -8.96 -17.30
C LYS A 78 12.75 -9.28 -17.38
N ASN A 79 11.95 -8.63 -16.54
CA ASN A 79 10.54 -8.95 -16.33
C ASN A 79 9.68 -7.70 -16.52
N PRO A 80 9.66 -7.07 -17.72
CA PRO A 80 9.00 -5.79 -17.93
C PRO A 80 7.48 -5.84 -17.75
N GLY A 81 6.86 -7.04 -17.78
CA GLY A 81 5.43 -7.22 -17.52
C GLY A 81 5.06 -7.49 -16.07
N TYR A 82 6.02 -7.61 -15.16
CA TYR A 82 5.75 -7.92 -13.75
C TYR A 82 5.40 -6.63 -12.99
N LEU A 83 4.12 -6.31 -12.87
CA LEU A 83 3.63 -5.04 -12.32
C LEU A 83 4.31 -4.64 -10.98
N ASP A 84 4.36 -5.57 -10.03
CA ASP A 84 4.77 -5.26 -8.65
C ASP A 84 6.23 -4.79 -8.58
N VAL A 85 7.10 -5.22 -9.51
CA VAL A 85 8.49 -4.74 -9.56
C VAL A 85 8.56 -3.25 -9.90
N TRP A 86 7.70 -2.78 -10.81
CA TRP A 86 7.68 -1.38 -11.25
C TRP A 86 7.10 -0.47 -10.17
N VAL A 87 6.06 -0.94 -9.48
CA VAL A 87 5.50 -0.23 -8.32
C VAL A 87 6.55 -0.08 -7.22
N ASN A 88 7.20 -1.18 -6.83
CA ASN A 88 8.23 -1.13 -5.78
C ASN A 88 9.49 -0.39 -6.21
N LEU A 89 9.87 -0.43 -7.50
CA LEU A 89 10.98 0.36 -8.03
C LEU A 89 10.66 1.87 -7.97
N ALA A 90 9.41 2.25 -8.26
CA ALA A 90 8.97 3.64 -8.12
C ALA A 90 9.07 4.11 -6.66
N ILE A 91 8.60 3.28 -5.71
CA ILE A 91 8.72 3.56 -4.27
C ILE A 91 10.18 3.68 -3.86
N ALA A 92 11.03 2.72 -4.25
CA ALA A 92 12.45 2.74 -3.92
C ALA A 92 13.15 4.00 -4.40
N ASN A 93 12.90 4.39 -5.66
CA ASN A 93 13.46 5.60 -6.27
C ASN A 93 12.92 6.87 -5.63
N TYR A 94 11.63 6.92 -5.29
CA TYR A 94 11.03 8.03 -4.55
C TYR A 94 11.70 8.21 -3.19
N THR A 95 11.89 7.12 -2.43
CA THR A 95 12.50 7.14 -1.09
C THR A 95 13.92 7.68 -1.12
N VAL A 96 14.71 7.37 -2.16
CA VAL A 96 16.08 7.91 -2.33
C VAL A 96 16.13 9.24 -3.07
N LYS A 97 14.98 9.90 -3.29
CA LYS A 97 14.84 11.19 -3.97
C LYS A 97 15.28 11.20 -5.45
N ASN A 98 15.32 10.03 -6.10
CA ASN A 98 15.52 9.89 -7.54
C ASN A 98 14.19 10.06 -8.28
N ILE A 99 13.63 11.28 -8.26
CA ILE A 99 12.25 11.55 -8.70
C ILE A 99 12.02 11.23 -10.18
N ALA A 100 13.03 11.48 -11.04
CA ALA A 100 12.94 11.15 -12.46
C ALA A 100 12.80 9.63 -12.72
N ASP A 101 13.52 8.79 -11.96
CA ASP A 101 13.41 7.34 -12.06
C ASP A 101 12.11 6.82 -11.44
N ALA A 102 11.66 7.43 -10.35
CA ALA A 102 10.36 7.12 -9.75
C ALA A 102 9.22 7.36 -10.74
N GLN A 103 9.26 8.50 -11.44
CA GLN A 103 8.29 8.85 -12.48
C GLN A 103 8.29 7.83 -13.63
N ARG A 104 9.47 7.48 -14.17
CA ARG A 104 9.56 6.46 -15.24
C ARG A 104 8.98 5.12 -14.80
N SER A 105 9.30 4.70 -13.58
CA SER A 105 8.88 3.40 -13.05
C SER A 105 7.37 3.35 -12.83
N ILE A 106 6.78 4.41 -12.26
CA ILE A 106 5.33 4.45 -12.03
C ILE A 106 4.53 4.60 -13.32
N GLU A 107 5.08 5.27 -14.34
CA GLU A 107 4.47 5.32 -15.69
C GLU A 107 4.44 3.94 -16.36
N HIS A 108 5.47 3.11 -16.15
CA HIS A 108 5.44 1.73 -16.60
C HIS A 108 4.38 0.92 -15.87
N ALA A 109 4.31 1.02 -14.54
CA ALA A 109 3.28 0.35 -13.75
C ALA A 109 1.86 0.75 -14.19
N ASP A 110 1.63 2.04 -14.43
CA ASP A 110 0.33 2.57 -14.86
C ASP A 110 -0.10 2.06 -16.24
N LYS A 111 0.85 1.84 -17.16
CA LYS A 111 0.57 1.20 -18.46
C LYS A 111 0.15 -0.25 -18.30
N LEU A 112 0.73 -0.97 -17.33
CA LEU A 112 0.41 -2.38 -17.06
C LEU A 112 -0.94 -2.52 -16.35
N GLN A 113 -1.23 -1.63 -15.40
CA GLN A 113 -2.50 -1.59 -14.68
C GLN A 113 -3.02 -0.16 -14.54
N PRO A 114 -3.77 0.33 -15.54
CA PRO A 114 -4.49 1.59 -15.41
C PRO A 114 -5.51 1.54 -14.27
N ALA A 115 -5.85 2.71 -13.72
CA ALA A 115 -6.89 2.85 -12.68
C ALA A 115 -6.64 2.02 -11.40
N SER A 116 -5.39 1.97 -10.94
CA SER A 116 -5.03 1.41 -9.63
C SER A 116 -4.97 2.51 -8.55
N ALA A 117 -5.55 2.26 -7.38
CA ALA A 117 -5.50 3.18 -6.25
C ALA A 117 -4.05 3.41 -5.78
N ASP A 118 -3.28 2.34 -5.62
CA ASP A 118 -1.88 2.40 -5.18
C ASP A 118 -1.00 3.18 -6.16
N ILE A 119 -1.19 2.98 -7.47
CA ILE A 119 -0.44 3.70 -8.50
C ILE A 119 -0.78 5.19 -8.47
N ASN A 120 -2.06 5.55 -8.35
CA ASN A 120 -2.46 6.95 -8.22
C ASN A 120 -1.91 7.57 -6.91
N ASN A 121 -1.88 6.82 -5.81
CA ASN A 121 -1.27 7.29 -4.56
C ASN A 121 0.22 7.61 -4.75
N ILE A 122 0.99 6.72 -5.38
CA ILE A 122 2.43 6.93 -5.62
C ILE A 122 2.67 8.09 -6.60
N LYS A 123 1.86 8.22 -7.67
CA LYS A 123 1.91 9.39 -8.56
C LYS A 123 1.66 10.69 -7.78
N GLY A 124 0.74 10.67 -6.82
CA GLY A 124 0.49 11.78 -5.92
C GLY A 124 1.74 12.18 -5.13
N LEU A 125 2.40 11.20 -4.49
CA LEU A 125 3.66 11.42 -3.75
C LEU A 125 4.75 12.02 -4.64
N ILE A 126 4.95 11.47 -5.83
CA ILE A 126 5.93 11.98 -6.81
C ILE A 126 5.60 13.42 -7.24
N CYS A 127 4.31 13.74 -7.41
CA CYS A 127 3.87 15.09 -7.73
C CYS A 127 4.15 16.07 -6.58
N VAL A 128 3.91 15.68 -5.32
CA VAL A 128 4.24 16.51 -4.15
C VAL A 128 5.72 16.85 -4.13
N GLU A 129 6.57 15.85 -4.29
CA GLU A 129 8.02 16.01 -4.28
C GLU A 129 8.53 16.85 -5.46
N SER A 130 7.78 16.85 -6.57
CA SER A 130 8.05 17.70 -7.74
C SER A 130 7.43 19.10 -7.64
N GLY A 131 6.80 19.46 -6.53
CA GLY A 131 6.10 20.75 -6.34
C GLY A 131 4.79 20.89 -7.12
N GLN A 132 4.27 19.81 -7.70
CA GLN A 132 3.06 19.77 -8.53
C GLN A 132 1.81 19.48 -7.69
N TYR A 133 1.52 20.30 -6.68
CA TYR A 133 0.50 20.03 -5.67
C TYR A 133 -0.91 19.80 -6.23
N LYS A 134 -1.32 20.55 -7.27
CA LYS A 134 -2.62 20.35 -7.93
C LYS A 134 -2.72 18.98 -8.61
N ASN A 135 -1.62 18.51 -9.19
CA ASN A 135 -1.56 17.17 -9.79
C ASN A 135 -1.54 16.10 -8.69
N ALA A 136 -0.89 16.37 -7.55
CA ALA A 136 -0.92 15.47 -6.41
C ALA A 136 -2.35 15.29 -5.89
N GLU A 137 -3.07 16.39 -5.63
CA GLU A 137 -4.48 16.38 -5.20
C GLU A 137 -5.35 15.58 -6.18
N LYS A 138 -5.22 15.82 -7.49
CA LYS A 138 -5.96 15.07 -8.51
C LYS A 138 -5.68 13.56 -8.45
N ASN A 139 -4.42 13.17 -8.31
CA ASN A 139 -4.04 11.76 -8.22
C ASN A 139 -4.58 11.13 -6.93
N TYR A 140 -4.46 11.78 -5.77
CA TYR A 140 -5.03 11.28 -4.51
C TYR A 140 -6.56 11.17 -4.57
N LEU A 141 -7.26 12.14 -5.18
CA LEU A 141 -8.71 12.06 -5.38
C LEU A 141 -9.11 10.88 -6.28
N ASN A 142 -8.34 10.62 -7.35
CA ASN A 142 -8.56 9.44 -8.18
C ASN A 142 -8.30 8.14 -7.41
N ALA A 143 -7.27 8.12 -6.57
CA ALA A 143 -6.96 6.98 -5.71
C ALA A 143 -8.10 6.71 -4.71
N LEU A 144 -8.63 7.75 -4.04
CA LEU A 144 -9.77 7.64 -3.12
C LEU A 144 -11.09 7.23 -3.80
N LYS A 145 -11.29 7.56 -5.08
CA LYS A 145 -12.44 7.05 -5.85
C LYS A 145 -12.37 5.54 -6.06
N LEU A 146 -11.17 4.99 -6.17
CA LEU A 146 -10.91 3.57 -6.41
C LEU A 146 -10.88 2.77 -5.10
N ASP A 147 -10.29 3.36 -4.05
CA ASP A 147 -10.26 2.79 -2.71
C ASP A 147 -10.42 3.90 -1.65
N ALA A 148 -11.67 4.12 -1.25
CA ALA A 148 -12.01 5.15 -0.25
C ALA A 148 -11.58 4.78 1.18
N LYS A 149 -11.21 3.53 1.43
CA LYS A 149 -10.87 3.02 2.77
C LYS A 149 -9.37 2.85 2.98
N ASN A 150 -8.54 3.32 2.05
CA ASN A 150 -7.10 3.26 2.19
C ASN A 150 -6.59 4.34 3.16
N PRO A 151 -6.06 3.98 4.33
CA PRO A 151 -5.60 4.96 5.31
C PRO A 151 -4.43 5.80 4.77
N ASN A 152 -3.52 5.22 3.97
CA ASN A 152 -2.34 5.93 3.47
C ASN A 152 -2.71 7.08 2.53
N ILE A 153 -3.76 6.92 1.72
CA ILE A 153 -4.21 7.99 0.80
C ILE A 153 -4.81 9.15 1.59
N HIS A 154 -5.59 8.86 2.64
CA HIS A 154 -6.11 9.89 3.54
C HIS A 154 -4.98 10.64 4.24
N TYR A 155 -3.98 9.94 4.77
CA TYR A 155 -2.81 10.58 5.39
C TYR A 155 -2.05 11.49 4.42
N ASN A 156 -1.79 11.01 3.21
CA ASN A 156 -1.11 11.79 2.18
C ASN A 156 -1.91 13.03 1.75
N MET A 157 -3.24 12.91 1.64
CA MET A 157 -4.10 14.05 1.36
C MET A 157 -4.12 15.07 2.51
N ALA A 158 -4.11 14.59 3.75
CA ALA A 158 -4.04 15.43 4.93
C ALA A 158 -2.74 16.26 4.94
N LEU A 159 -1.59 15.61 4.73
CA LEU A 159 -0.28 16.28 4.61
C LEU A 159 -0.24 17.28 3.46
N LEU A 160 -0.89 16.97 2.32
CA LEU A 160 -0.98 17.88 1.19
C LEU A 160 -1.69 19.19 1.59
N TYR A 161 -2.84 19.08 2.26
CA TYR A 161 -3.59 20.25 2.71
C TYR A 161 -2.91 21.00 3.84
N ASP A 162 -2.32 20.28 4.80
CA ASP A 162 -1.65 20.85 5.97
C ASP A 162 -0.37 21.60 5.58
N LEU A 163 0.59 20.89 4.99
CA LEU A 163 1.94 21.42 4.81
C LEU A 163 2.09 22.33 3.60
N TYR A 164 1.37 22.03 2.51
CA TYR A 164 1.58 22.72 1.23
C TYR A 164 0.48 23.73 0.90
N TYR A 165 -0.77 23.41 1.21
CA TYR A 165 -1.87 24.39 1.06
C TYR A 165 -2.12 25.23 2.31
N GLN A 166 -1.54 24.87 3.46
CA GLN A 166 -1.78 25.55 4.75
C GLN A 166 -3.28 25.70 5.04
N ASN A 167 -4.06 24.69 4.65
CA ASN A 167 -5.51 24.66 4.80
C ASN A 167 -5.89 23.62 5.86
N ILE A 168 -5.73 24.03 7.12
CA ILE A 168 -5.98 23.20 8.30
C ILE A 168 -7.42 22.65 8.29
N ALA A 169 -8.40 23.47 7.90
CA ALA A 169 -9.80 23.08 7.85
C ALA A 169 -10.06 21.89 6.91
N LYS A 170 -9.34 21.82 5.78
CA LYS A 170 -9.41 20.66 4.87
C LYS A 170 -8.55 19.50 5.31
N ALA A 171 -7.42 19.73 5.99
CA ALA A 171 -6.51 18.67 6.43
C ALA A 171 -7.12 17.76 7.51
N ILE A 172 -7.78 18.36 8.52
CA ILE A 172 -8.35 17.64 9.68
C ILE A 172 -9.22 16.43 9.29
N PRO A 173 -10.26 16.53 8.42
CA PRO A 173 -11.11 15.39 8.12
C PRO A 173 -10.37 14.24 7.42
N TYR A 174 -9.29 14.52 6.69
CA TYR A 174 -8.45 13.47 6.10
C TYR A 174 -7.58 12.79 7.17
N TYR A 175 -7.00 13.53 8.12
CA TYR A 175 -6.31 12.90 9.25
C TYR A 175 -7.25 12.05 10.12
N GLU A 176 -8.48 12.53 10.38
CA GLU A 176 -9.49 11.76 11.11
C GLU A 176 -9.87 10.47 10.36
N SER A 177 -10.01 10.55 9.04
CA SER A 177 -10.27 9.38 8.21
C SER A 177 -9.10 8.38 8.26
N TYR A 178 -7.86 8.87 8.22
CA TYR A 178 -6.68 8.05 8.42
C TYR A 178 -6.70 7.36 9.79
N LEU A 179 -6.91 8.09 10.88
CA LEU A 179 -6.93 7.54 12.25
C LEU A 179 -8.05 6.50 12.45
N LEU A 180 -9.21 6.70 11.81
CA LEU A 180 -10.32 5.74 11.85
C LEU A 180 -10.00 4.43 11.09
N LEU A 181 -9.27 4.55 9.98
CA LEU A 181 -8.97 3.43 9.07
C LEU A 181 -7.64 2.75 9.41
N ALA A 182 -6.76 3.43 10.14
CA ALA A 182 -5.49 2.89 10.60
C ALA A 182 -5.78 1.73 11.56
N GLY A 183 -5.39 0.51 11.18
CA GLY A 183 -5.60 -0.69 11.99
C GLY A 183 -4.83 -0.73 13.31
N GLN A 184 -4.11 0.35 13.65
CA GLN A 184 -3.35 0.54 14.87
C GLN A 184 -3.48 1.99 15.33
N LYS A 185 -3.29 2.21 16.64
CA LYS A 185 -3.32 3.55 17.22
C LYS A 185 -2.07 4.34 16.77
N ASP A 186 -2.30 5.57 16.31
CA ASP A 186 -1.26 6.54 15.96
C ASP A 186 -1.43 7.79 16.85
N GLU A 187 -0.81 7.76 18.03
CA GLU A 187 -0.95 8.80 19.06
C GLU A 187 -0.35 10.14 18.62
N GLU A 188 0.69 10.10 17.78
CA GLU A 188 1.35 11.30 17.27
C GLU A 188 0.41 12.05 16.32
N THR A 189 -0.17 11.34 15.35
CA THR A 189 -1.15 11.94 14.44
C THR A 189 -2.41 12.38 15.20
N GLU A 190 -2.88 11.62 16.19
CA GLU A 190 -4.02 12.02 17.02
C GLU A 190 -3.76 13.33 17.78
N ALA A 191 -2.60 13.46 18.43
CA ALA A 191 -2.21 14.68 19.14
C ALA A 191 -2.10 15.88 18.17
N TRP A 192 -1.46 15.69 17.02
CA TRP A 192 -1.35 16.72 15.99
C TRP A 192 -2.72 17.22 15.52
N VAL A 193 -3.67 16.32 15.27
CA VAL A 193 -5.04 16.69 14.89
C VAL A 193 -5.73 17.53 15.97
N GLN A 194 -5.49 17.24 17.25
CA GLN A 194 -6.05 18.07 18.32
C GLN A 194 -5.46 19.48 18.32
N GLU A 195 -4.15 19.62 18.11
CA GLU A 195 -3.48 20.92 18.00
C GLU A 195 -4.01 21.74 16.82
N LEU A 196 -4.15 21.10 15.65
CA LEU A 196 -4.75 21.70 14.45
C LEU A 196 -6.17 22.21 14.73
N LYS A 197 -7.01 21.41 15.40
CA LYS A 197 -8.37 21.81 15.79
C LYS A 197 -8.39 23.00 16.75
N GLN A 198 -7.46 23.08 17.69
CA GLN A 198 -7.36 24.24 18.60
C GLN A 198 -6.90 25.49 17.86
N THR A 199 -5.99 25.34 16.89
CA THR A 199 -5.55 26.45 16.05
C THR A 199 -6.71 27.02 15.23
N LEU A 200 -7.49 26.15 14.56
CA LEU A 200 -8.64 26.59 13.77
C LEU A 200 -9.73 27.30 14.58
N LYS A 201 -9.89 26.98 15.88
CA LYS A 201 -10.83 27.67 16.78
C LYS A 201 -10.39 29.09 17.18
N ARG A 202 -9.10 29.40 17.03
CA ARG A 202 -8.51 30.69 17.45
C ARG A 202 -8.48 31.71 16.31
N GLU A 203 -8.68 31.27 15.07
CA GLU A 203 -8.82 32.10 13.87
C GLU A 203 -10.25 32.65 13.74
#